data_AF-A0A969KC25-F1
#
_entry.id   AF-A0A969KC25-F1
#
_cell.length_a   1.000
_cell.length_b   1.000
_cell.length_c   1.000
_cell.angle_alpha   90.00
_cell.angle_beta   90.00
_cell.angle_gamma   90.00
#
_symmetry.space_group_name_H-M   'P 1'
#
loop_
_entity.id
_entity.type
_entity.pdbx_description
1 polymer ?
#
loop_
_entity_poly.entity_id
_entity_poly.type
_entity_poly.pdbx_seq_one_letter_code
_entity_poly.pdbx_strand_id
1 'polypeptide(L)' 'MEASWQADRTLLRQRYHENPHRRIRDFAELLKRSVGWVAKWLKRISAAPHDETVLNGQSRQRHHRRRG' A
#
# COMPACT_ATOMS: atom_id res chain seq x y z
N MET A 1 12.54 -0.90 13.01
CA MET A 1 12.11 0.09 11.99
C MET A 1 11.12 -0.51 10.98
N GLU A 2 11.32 -1.76 10.52
CA GLU A 2 10.41 -2.47 9.61
C GLU A 2 8.99 -2.73 10.18
N ALA A 3 8.89 -3.07 11.48
CA ALA A 3 7.59 -3.36 12.12
C ALA A 3 6.60 -2.18 12.06
N SER A 4 7.08 -0.94 12.21
CA SER A 4 6.24 0.26 12.12
C SER A 4 5.69 0.47 10.70
N TRP A 5 6.45 0.11 9.67
CA TRP A 5 6.00 0.25 8.28
C TRP A 5 4.96 -0.79 7.88
N GLN A 6 5.03 -2.00 8.42
CA GLN A 6 4.01 -3.02 8.17
C GLN A 6 2.67 -2.65 8.82
N ALA A 7 2.71 -2.09 10.04
CA ALA A 7 1.53 -1.55 10.72
C ALA A 7 0.86 -0.43 9.91
N ASP A 8 1.65 0.54 9.40
CA ASP A 8 1.14 1.64 8.56
C ASP A 8 0.46 1.13 7.28
N ARG A 9 1.03 0.11 6.62
CA ARG A 9 0.47 -0.48 5.39
C ARG A 9 -0.83 -1.23 5.67
N THR A 10 -0.88 -1.95 6.79
CA THR A 10 -2.06 -2.70 7.22
C THR A 10 -3.21 -1.74 7.54
N LEU A 11 -2.91 -0.66 8.26
CA LEU A 11 -3.88 0.39 8.56
C LEU A 11 -4.37 1.07 7.28
N LEU A 12 -3.47 1.39 6.33
CA LEU A 12 -3.86 1.95 5.03
C LEU A 12 -4.82 1.02 4.28
N ARG A 13 -4.54 -0.29 4.24
CA ARG A 13 -5.39 -1.29 3.58
C ARG A 13 -6.78 -1.35 4.22
N GLN A 14 -6.85 -1.46 5.55
CA GLN A 14 -8.14 -1.48 6.27
C GLN A 14 -8.96 -0.23 5.94
N ARG A 15 -8.36 0.95 6.07
CA ARG A 15 -9.05 2.22 5.83
C ARG A 15 -9.47 2.39 4.37
N TYR A 16 -8.69 1.88 3.43
CA TYR A 16 -9.04 1.87 2.01
C TYR A 16 -10.21 0.94 1.72
N HIS A 17 -10.27 -0.24 2.34
CA HIS A 17 -11.41 -1.15 2.20
C HIS A 17 -12.69 -0.60 2.84
N GLU A 18 -12.58 0.04 4.00
CA GLU A 18 -13.71 0.68 4.67
C GLU A 18 -14.26 1.88 3.87
N ASN A 19 -13.38 2.65 3.22
CA ASN A 19 -13.80 3.82 2.47
C ASN A 19 -12.86 4.11 1.28
N PRO A 20 -13.08 3.44 0.13
CA PRO A 20 -12.17 3.56 -1.02
C PRO A 20 -12.21 4.92 -1.71
N HIS A 21 -13.20 5.77 -1.40
CA HIS A 21 -13.38 7.11 -1.97
C HIS A 21 -12.63 8.20 -1.17
N ARG A 22 -11.97 7.88 -0.06
CA ARG A 22 -11.18 8.86 0.70
C ARG A 22 -10.04 9.43 -0.14
N ARG A 23 -9.73 10.71 0.07
CA ARG A 23 -8.63 11.37 -0.65
C ARG A 23 -7.30 10.89 -0.06
N ILE A 24 -6.28 10.87 -0.92
CA ILE A 24 -4.91 10.45 -0.56
C ILE A 24 -4.34 11.32 0.58
N ARG A 25 -4.73 12.60 0.66
CA ARG A 25 -4.30 13.52 1.72
C ARG A 25 -4.85 13.12 3.10
N ASP A 26 -6.12 12.76 3.19
CA ASP A 26 -6.73 12.29 4.44
C ASP A 26 -6.02 11.04 4.99
N PHE A 27 -5.64 10.10 4.12
CA PHE A 27 -4.85 8.94 4.52
C PHE A 27 -3.45 9.32 4.99
N ALA A 28 -2.82 10.30 4.34
CA ALA A 28 -1.48 10.79 4.71
C ALA A 28 -1.49 11.45 6.10
N GLU A 29 -2.50 12.27 6.39
CA GLU A 29 -2.70 12.89 7.70
C GLU A 29 -3.00 11.86 8.78
N LEU A 30 -3.88 10.90 8.50
CA LEU A 30 -4.25 9.82 9.44
C LEU A 30 -3.04 8.95 9.82
N LEU A 31 -2.20 8.60 8.84
CA LEU A 31 -1.04 7.75 9.03
C LEU A 31 0.21 8.53 9.43
N LYS A 32 0.16 9.87 9.49
CA LYS A 32 1.32 10.75 9.63
C LYS A 32 2.44 10.40 8.64
N ARG A 33 2.05 10.03 7.41
CA ARG A 33 2.95 9.65 6.31
C ARG A 33 2.84 10.62 5.16
N SER A 34 3.86 10.63 4.30
CA SER A 34 3.86 11.48 3.11
C SER A 34 2.84 11.01 2.08
N VAL A 35 2.20 11.96 1.38
CA VAL A 35 1.24 11.69 0.30
C VAL A 35 1.81 10.76 -0.77
N GLY A 36 3.09 10.91 -1.13
CA GLY A 36 3.76 10.03 -2.11
C GLY A 36 3.87 8.58 -1.64
N TRP A 37 4.05 8.35 -0.34
CA TRP A 37 4.04 7.01 0.24
C TRP A 37 2.63 6.40 0.11
N VAL A 38 1.60 7.15 0.50
CA VAL A 38 0.20 6.71 0.42
C VAL A 38 -0.20 6.42 -1.02
N ALA A 39 0.09 7.31 -1.97
CA ALA A 39 -0.25 7.12 -3.38
C ALA A 39 0.39 5.85 -3.96
N LYS A 40 1.67 5.61 -3.64
CA LYS A 40 2.39 4.38 -4.04
C LYS A 40 1.72 3.13 -3.49
N TRP A 41 1.34 3.15 -2.23
CA TRP A 41 0.77 1.99 -1.56
C TRP A 41 -0.69 1.74 -1.93
N LEU A 42 -1.50 2.79 -2.09
CA LEU A 42 -2.86 2.68 -2.62
C LEU A 42 -2.88 2.05 -4.01
N LYS A 43 -1.96 2.46 -4.90
CA LYS A 43 -1.83 1.83 -6.22
C LYS A 43 -1.53 0.33 -6.13
N ARG A 44 -0.71 -0.07 -5.15
CA ARG A 44 -0.37 -1.49 -4.93
C ARG A 44 -1.52 -2.28 -4.30
N ILE A 45 -2.19 -1.71 -3.31
CA ILE A 45 -3.34 -2.33 -2.62
C ILE A 45 -4.51 -2.47 -3.61
N SER A 46 -4.80 -1.45 -4.41
CA SER A 46 -5.84 -1.48 -5.44
C SER A 46 -5.55 -2.52 -6.54
N ALA A 47 -4.28 -2.70 -6.93
CA ALA A 47 -3.89 -3.71 -7.91
C ALA A 47 -3.96 -5.15 -7.39
N ALA A 48 -3.86 -5.37 -6.07
CA ALA A 48 -3.87 -6.69 -5.47
C ALA A 48 -4.48 -6.66 -4.04
N PRO A 49 -5.81 -6.46 -3.93
CA PRO A 49 -6.47 -6.19 -2.64
C PRO A 49 -6.47 -7.38 -1.67
N HIS A 50 -6.31 -8.61 -2.17
CA HIS A 50 -6.25 -9.84 -1.39
C HIS A 50 -4.83 -10.37 -1.16
N ASP A 51 -3.81 -9.73 -1.74
CA ASP A 51 -2.44 -10.25 -1.67
C ASP A 51 -1.71 -9.66 -0.45
N GLU A 52 -1.55 -10.47 0.59
CA GLU A 52 -0.91 -10.08 1.85
C GLU A 52 0.59 -9.78 1.68
N THR A 53 1.23 -10.26 0.60
CA THR A 53 2.65 -9.97 0.31
C THR A 53 2.88 -8.49 0.01
N VAL A 54 1.84 -7.77 -0.42
CA VAL A 54 1.87 -6.32 -0.59
C VAL A 54 2.24 -5.65 0.73
N LEU A 55 1.64 -6.06 1.85
CA LEU A 55 1.92 -5.47 3.18
C LEU A 55 3.38 -5.67 3.62
N ASN A 56 4.00 -6.77 3.19
CA ASN A 56 5.39 -7.10 3.50
C ASN A 56 6.43 -6.28 2.72
N GLY A 57 6.03 -5.47 1.74
CA GLY A 57 7.04 -4.75 0.92
C GLY A 57 7.58 -5.60 -0.22
N GLN A 58 7.27 -6.89 -0.23
CA GLN A 58 7.39 -7.77 -1.38
C GLN A 58 6.31 -7.41 -2.40
N SER A 59 6.46 -6.23 -2.99
CA SER A 59 5.96 -5.96 -4.33
C SER A 59 6.40 -7.15 -5.15
N ARG A 60 5.45 -8.00 -5.59
CA ARG A 60 5.69 -9.11 -6.51
C ARG A 60 6.90 -8.75 -7.35
N GLN A 61 8.02 -9.44 -7.08
CA GLN A 61 9.19 -9.35 -7.93
C GLN A 61 8.62 -9.43 -9.33
N ARG A 62 8.85 -8.38 -10.12
CA ARG A 62 8.56 -8.39 -11.54
C ARG A 62 9.09 -9.73 -12.03
N HIS A 63 8.19 -10.64 -12.38
CA HIS A 63 8.51 -11.67 -13.35
C HIS A 63 8.67 -10.91 -14.66
N HIS A 64 9.76 -10.15 -14.77
CA HIS A 64 10.31 -9.74 -16.04
C HIS A 64 10.74 -11.07 -16.65
N ARG A 65 9.83 -11.69 -17.40
CA ARG A 65 10.22 -12.60 -18.47
C ARG A 65 11.07 -11.77 -19.42
N ARG A 66 12.38 -11.81 -19.18
CA ARG A 66 13.39 -11.41 -20.15
C ARG A 66 13.43 -12.49 -21.24
N ARG A 67 13.44 -12.00 -22.48
CA ARG A 67 13.88 -12.63 -23.74
C ARG A 67 12.98 -13.73 -24.31
N GLY A 68 12.23 -13.35 -25.35
CA GLY A 68 12.30 -14.04 -26.64
C GLY A 68 13.20 -13.20 -27.55
#